data_AF-A0A4W3GSW9-F1
#
_entry.id   AF-A0A4W3GSW9-F1
#
_cell.length_a   1.000
_cell.length_b   1.000
_cell.length_c   1.000
_cell.angle_alpha   90.00
_cell.angle_beta   90.00
_cell.angle_gamma   90.00
#
_symmetry.space_group_name_H-M   'P 1'
#
loop_
_entity.id
_entity.type
_entity.pdbx_description
1 polymer ?
#
loop_
_entity_poly.entity_id
_entity_poly.type
_entity_poly.pdbx_seq_one_letter_code
_entity_poly.pdbx_strand_id
1 'polypeptide(L)'
;MVSYFFKGEQCDEVGPYLDKPVTEKFGTQGSGNALRYGMSSMQGWRAQMEDAHTIVPALPKGLQAWSFYAVFDGHAGSKVAHYCSENLLGYITGNEDFGSSAKPLRVTVQASDGVFCPILGTTL
;
A
#
# COMPACT_ATOMS: atom_id res chain seq x y z
N MET A 1 -6.24 -23.89 31.28
CA MET A 1 -7.48 -23.40 30.63
C MET A 1 -8.46 -23.04 31.75
N VAL A 2 -8.61 -21.75 32.02
CA VAL A 2 -9.68 -21.22 32.87
C VAL A 2 -10.27 -20.08 32.06
N SER A 3 -11.50 -20.25 31.59
CA SER A 3 -12.22 -19.23 30.82
C SER A 3 -13.21 -18.55 31.75
N TYR A 4 -13.09 -17.25 31.92
CA TYR A 4 -14.12 -16.42 32.53
C TYR A 4 -14.98 -15.83 31.42
N PHE A 5 -16.29 -16.05 31.48
CA PHE A 5 -17.27 -15.39 30.61
C PHE A 5 -17.88 -14.20 31.35
N PHE A 6 -17.60 -12.99 30.87
CA PHE A 6 -18.39 -11.81 31.23
C PHE A 6 -19.36 -11.56 30.08
N LYS A 7 -20.66 -11.54 30.38
CA LYS A 7 -21.70 -11.10 29.44
C LYS A 7 -21.68 -9.57 29.45
N GLY A 8 -20.77 -8.98 28.68
CA GLY A 8 -20.79 -7.56 28.35
C GLY A 8 -22.00 -7.26 27.47
N GLU A 9 -22.63 -6.11 27.69
CA GLU A 9 -23.69 -5.59 26.84
C GLU A 9 -23.23 -5.57 25.38
N GLN A 10 -24.11 -6.00 24.48
CA GLN A 10 -23.80 -6.15 23.06
C GLN A 10 -23.65 -4.77 22.43
N CYS A 11 -22.42 -4.25 22.41
CA CYS A 11 -22.02 -3.31 21.38
C CYS A 11 -22.12 -4.08 20.05
N ASP A 12 -22.73 -3.51 19.03
CA ASP A 12 -22.75 -4.09 17.69
C ASP A 12 -21.30 -4.19 17.17
N GLU A 13 -20.58 -5.25 17.54
CA GLU A 13 -19.26 -5.55 16.99
C GLU A 13 -19.44 -5.92 15.52
N VAL A 14 -19.05 -4.99 14.64
CA VAL A 14 -18.98 -5.25 13.21
C VAL A 14 -17.98 -6.40 13.02
N GLY A 15 -18.47 -7.55 12.57
CA GLY A 15 -17.64 -8.71 12.27
C GLY A 15 -16.58 -8.39 11.20
N PRO A 16 -15.63 -9.30 10.92
CA PRO A 16 -14.51 -9.03 10.01
C PRO A 16 -14.93 -8.76 8.56
N TYR A 17 -16.18 -9.08 8.21
CA TYR A 17 -16.76 -8.92 6.88
C TYR A 17 -18.03 -8.08 6.90
N LEU A 18 -18.24 -7.34 5.82
CA LEU A 18 -19.46 -6.59 5.53
C LEU A 18 -20.49 -7.47 4.81
N ASP A 19 -21.76 -7.09 4.90
CA ASP A 19 -22.84 -7.74 4.15
C ASP A 19 -22.72 -7.53 2.63
N LYS A 20 -22.08 -6.43 2.21
CA LYS A 20 -21.79 -6.07 0.82
C LYS A 20 -20.40 -5.47 0.70
N PRO A 21 -19.70 -5.67 -0.42
CA PRO A 21 -18.37 -5.11 -0.60
C PRO A 21 -18.45 -3.60 -0.84
N VAL A 22 -17.50 -2.87 -0.27
CA VAL A 22 -17.19 -1.50 -0.68
C VAL A 22 -16.44 -1.57 -2.00
N THR A 23 -17.10 -1.17 -3.08
CA THR A 23 -16.56 -1.25 -4.46
C THR A 23 -15.92 0.05 -4.93
N GLU A 24 -15.95 1.11 -4.12
CA GLU A 24 -15.27 2.37 -4.43
C GLU A 24 -13.76 2.14 -4.59
N LYS A 25 -13.20 2.71 -5.66
CA LYS A 25 -11.80 2.58 -6.01
C LYS A 25 -11.11 3.92 -5.83
N PHE A 26 -10.08 3.94 -4.99
CA PHE A 26 -9.20 5.10 -4.84
C PHE A 26 -8.00 4.90 -5.74
N GLY A 27 -7.93 5.69 -6.81
CA GLY A 27 -6.91 5.58 -7.84
C GLY A 27 -5.96 6.78 -7.88
N THR A 28 -4.71 6.53 -8.24
CA THR A 28 -3.77 7.58 -8.64
C THR A 28 -2.89 7.07 -9.78
N GLN A 29 -2.45 7.98 -10.64
CA GLN A 29 -1.60 7.66 -11.78
C GLN A 29 -0.62 8.80 -12.03
N GLY A 30 0.47 8.50 -12.72
CA GLY A 30 1.44 9.52 -13.09
C GLY A 30 2.64 8.96 -13.84
N SER A 31 3.66 9.79 -13.95
CA SER A 31 4.92 9.45 -14.60
C SER A 31 6.09 10.15 -13.93
N GLY A 32 7.28 9.57 -14.05
CA GLY A 32 8.53 10.09 -13.49
C GLY A 32 9.69 9.16 -13.82
N ASN A 33 10.89 9.71 -14.02
CA ASN A 33 12.09 8.93 -14.37
C ASN A 33 11.91 7.96 -15.55
N ALA A 34 11.21 8.42 -16.61
CA ALA A 34 10.82 7.61 -17.77
C ALA A 34 9.91 6.40 -17.48
N LEU A 35 9.41 6.27 -16.25
CA LEU A 35 8.42 5.28 -15.86
C LEU A 35 7.02 5.91 -15.85
N ARG A 36 6.01 5.09 -16.08
CA ARG A 36 4.59 5.41 -15.85
C ARG A 36 4.08 4.49 -14.75
N TYR A 37 3.23 5.01 -13.87
CA TYR A 37 2.62 4.22 -12.82
C TYR A 37 1.12 4.48 -12.76
N GLY A 38 0.40 3.50 -12.26
CA GLY A 38 -0.98 3.62 -11.84
C GLY A 38 -1.23 2.69 -10.66
N MET A 39 -2.13 3.11 -9.79
CA MET A 39 -2.46 2.43 -8.55
C MET A 39 -3.96 2.57 -8.31
N SER A 40 -4.56 1.52 -7.77
CA SER A 40 -5.92 1.55 -7.25
C SER A 40 -5.98 0.73 -5.97
N SER A 41 -6.75 1.22 -5.00
CA SER A 41 -7.07 0.51 -3.77
C SER A 41 -8.59 0.45 -3.60
N MET A 42 -9.07 -0.62 -2.98
CA MET A 42 -10.48 -0.90 -2.77
C MET A 42 -10.62 -1.76 -1.52
N GLN A 43 -11.51 -1.38 -0.59
CA GLN A 43 -11.72 -2.10 0.68
C GLN A 43 -12.36 -3.47 0.48
N GLY A 44 -13.29 -3.60 -0.48
CA GLY A 44 -13.96 -4.85 -0.75
C GLY A 44 -14.82 -5.33 0.42
N TRP A 45 -14.72 -6.61 0.76
CA TRP A 45 -15.59 -7.26 1.75
C TRP A 45 -15.16 -7.06 3.20
N ARG A 46 -13.97 -6.52 3.45
CA ARG A 46 -13.46 -6.33 4.81
C ARG A 46 -14.19 -5.18 5.50
N ALA A 47 -14.43 -5.31 6.80
CA ALA A 47 -15.03 -4.24 7.59
C ALA A 47 -14.16 -2.98 7.66
N GLN A 48 -12.83 -3.16 7.58
CA GLN A 48 -11.83 -2.10 7.64
C GLN A 48 -10.87 -2.21 6.46
N MET A 49 -10.43 -1.06 5.94
CA MET A 49 -9.34 -0.97 4.97
C MET A 49 -8.02 -0.81 5.73
N GLU A 50 -7.21 -1.87 5.74
CA GLU A 50 -5.94 -1.89 6.48
C GLU A 50 -4.73 -1.63 5.58
N ASP A 51 -4.91 -1.65 4.26
CA ASP A 51 -3.83 -1.40 3.30
C ASP A 51 -3.44 0.08 3.24
N ALA A 52 -2.16 0.33 3.01
CA ALA A 52 -1.60 1.64 2.67
C ALA A 52 -0.63 1.52 1.48
N HIS A 53 -0.22 2.65 0.92
CA HIS A 53 0.73 2.68 -0.20
C HIS A 53 1.59 3.94 -0.18
N THR A 54 2.74 3.88 -0.85
CA THR A 54 3.64 5.02 -1.08
C THR A 54 4.00 5.07 -2.55
N ILE A 55 3.93 6.26 -3.14
CA ILE A 55 4.32 6.51 -4.52
C ILE A 55 5.19 7.77 -4.53
N VAL A 56 6.48 7.62 -4.80
CA VAL A 56 7.44 8.71 -4.93
C VAL A 56 8.17 8.55 -6.26
N PRO A 57 7.69 9.22 -7.33
CA PRO A 57 8.27 9.07 -8.66
C PRO A 57 9.69 9.59 -8.80
N ALA A 58 10.13 10.50 -7.93
CA ALA A 58 11.50 11.01 -7.86
C ALA A 58 11.90 11.26 -6.40
N LEU A 59 12.96 10.60 -5.93
CA LEU A 59 13.42 10.73 -4.54
C LEU A 59 14.17 12.07 -4.30
N PRO A 60 14.09 12.65 -3.09
CA PRO A 60 14.82 13.86 -2.73
C PRO A 60 16.31 13.59 -2.44
N LYS A 61 17.05 14.63 -2.01
CA LYS A 61 18.44 14.53 -1.50
C LYS A 61 19.46 13.89 -2.47
N GLY A 62 19.40 14.25 -3.76
CA GLY A 62 20.37 13.77 -4.75
C GLY A 62 20.03 12.42 -5.38
N LEU A 63 18.87 11.84 -5.04
CA LEU A 63 18.38 10.58 -5.58
C LEU A 63 17.30 10.80 -6.65
N GLN A 64 17.30 11.92 -7.36
CA GLN A 64 16.19 12.30 -8.25
C GLN A 64 15.97 11.28 -9.38
N ALA A 65 17.01 10.55 -9.79
CA ALA A 65 16.92 9.47 -10.77
C ALA A 65 16.28 8.17 -10.25
N TRP A 66 15.99 8.09 -8.95
CA TRP A 66 15.37 6.95 -8.30
C TRP A 66 13.89 7.21 -8.01
N SER A 67 13.11 6.14 -8.06
CA SER A 67 11.69 6.14 -7.71
C SER A 67 11.43 5.11 -6.63
N PHE A 68 10.43 5.33 -5.78
CA PHE A 68 10.00 4.40 -4.74
C PHE A 68 8.49 4.16 -4.83
N TYR A 69 8.10 2.90 -4.86
CA TYR A 69 6.71 2.47 -4.89
C TYR A 69 6.55 1.29 -3.90
N ALA A 70 5.55 1.35 -3.03
CA ALA A 70 5.32 0.32 -2.02
C ALA A 70 3.83 0.15 -1.71
N VAL A 71 3.44 -1.08 -1.40
CA VAL A 71 2.12 -1.46 -0.88
C VAL A 71 2.33 -2.12 0.47
N PHE A 72 1.51 -1.76 1.44
CA PHE A 72 1.57 -2.25 2.81
C PHE A 72 0.23 -2.90 3.13
N ASP A 73 0.22 -4.22 3.28
CA ASP A 73 -0.95 -5.00 3.69
C ASP A 73 -1.00 -5.01 5.23
N GLY A 74 -1.97 -4.30 5.80
CA GLY A 74 -2.16 -4.24 7.25
C GLY A 74 -2.87 -5.49 7.78
N HIS A 75 -2.51 -5.90 8.99
CA HIS A 75 -3.19 -7.00 9.67
C HIS A 75 -3.40 -6.67 11.14
N ALA A 76 -4.63 -6.88 11.63
CA ALA A 76 -5.04 -6.54 12.99
C ALA A 76 -4.94 -5.02 13.28
N GLY A 77 -5.30 -4.21 12.28
CA GLY A 77 -5.33 -2.76 12.31
C GLY A 77 -4.43 -2.10 11.25
N SER A 78 -4.83 -0.90 10.81
CA SER A 78 -4.14 -0.15 9.76
C SER A 78 -2.92 0.66 10.22
N LYS A 79 -2.71 0.78 11.54
CA LYS A 79 -1.72 1.71 12.12
C LYS A 79 -0.29 1.47 11.62
N VAL A 80 0.15 0.21 11.56
CA VAL A 80 1.51 -0.14 11.14
C VAL A 80 1.67 0.10 9.63
N ALA A 81 0.69 -0.32 8.82
CA ALA A 81 0.72 -0.09 7.37
C ALA A 81 0.80 1.41 7.04
N HIS A 82 -0.01 2.24 7.69
CA HIS A 82 0.05 3.70 7.55
C HIS A 82 1.40 4.27 7.99
N TYR A 83 1.90 3.89 9.17
CA TYR A 83 3.19 4.37 9.66
C TYR A 83 4.32 4.02 8.69
N CYS A 84 4.34 2.79 8.16
CA CYS A 84 5.30 2.36 7.15
C CYS A 84 5.18 3.17 5.86
N SER A 85 3.95 3.47 5.40
CA SER A 85 3.74 4.23 4.17
C SER A 85 4.29 5.67 4.23
N GLU A 86 4.36 6.25 5.42
CA GLU A 86 4.87 7.60 5.63
C GLU A 86 6.37 7.62 5.93
N ASN A 87 6.88 6.61 6.65
CA ASN A 87 8.21 6.69 7.28
C ASN A 87 9.23 5.71 6.70
N LEU A 88 8.83 4.59 6.08
CA LEU A 88 9.77 3.53 5.66
C LEU A 88 10.82 4.06 4.69
N LEU A 89 10.42 4.86 3.71
CA LEU A 89 11.35 5.47 2.76
C LEU A 89 12.40 6.36 3.46
N GLY A 90 11.98 7.11 4.48
CA GLY A 90 12.88 7.94 5.28
C GLY A 90 13.90 7.10 6.06
N TYR A 91 13.46 5.99 6.65
CA TYR A 91 14.36 5.06 7.35
C TYR A 91 15.33 4.34 6.39
N ILE A 92 14.86 3.91 5.22
CA ILE A 92 15.72 3.29 4.20
C ILE A 92 16.79 4.29 3.75
N THR A 93 16.39 5.49 3.32
CA THR A 93 17.33 6.48 2.75
C THR A 93 18.18 7.20 3.78
N GLY A 94 17.77 7.18 5.06
CA GLY A 94 18.51 7.78 6.18
C GLY A 94 19.48 6.83 6.88
N ASN A 95 19.49 5.54 6.52
CA ASN A 95 20.41 4.55 7.08
C ASN A 95 21.82 4.74 6.49
N GLU A 96 22.86 4.63 7.31
CA GLU A 96 24.27 4.65 6.89
C GLU A 96 24.67 3.51 5.94
N ASP A 97 23.95 2.40 6.00
CA ASP A 97 24.09 1.26 5.06
C ASP A 97 23.53 1.60 3.65
N PHE A 98 22.68 2.62 3.55
CA PHE A 98 22.07 3.01 2.30
C PHE A 98 23.04 3.85 1.46
N GLY A 99 23.64 3.21 0.46
CA GLY A 99 24.61 3.81 -0.45
C GLY A 99 26.04 3.30 -0.26
N SER A 100 26.31 2.54 0.81
CA SER A 100 27.57 1.83 1.02
C SER A 100 27.60 0.55 0.17
N SER A 101 28.14 0.67 -1.05
CA SER A 101 28.63 -0.42 -1.92
C SER A 101 27.78 -1.70 -2.08
N ALA A 102 26.45 -1.63 -1.93
CA ALA A 102 25.59 -2.72 -2.33
C ALA A 102 25.54 -2.78 -3.88
N LYS A 103 25.86 -3.94 -4.46
CA LYS A 103 25.62 -4.17 -5.90
C LYS A 103 24.15 -3.83 -6.19
N PRO A 104 23.85 -2.97 -7.18
CA PRO A 104 22.47 -2.61 -7.47
C PRO A 104 21.70 -3.89 -7.80
N LEU A 105 20.75 -4.24 -6.93
CA LEU A 105 19.82 -5.33 -7.19
C LEU A 105 18.87 -4.83 -8.27
N ARG A 106 19.22 -5.08 -9.54
CA ARG A 106 18.40 -4.66 -10.67
C ARG A 106 17.21 -5.59 -10.81
N VAL A 107 16.15 -5.31 -10.04
CA VAL A 107 14.84 -5.90 -10.29
C VAL A 107 14.21 -5.08 -11.42
N THR A 108 14.33 -5.58 -12.64
CA THR A 108 13.60 -4.98 -13.76
C THR A 108 12.14 -5.41 -13.64
N VAL A 109 11.28 -4.52 -13.16
CA VAL A 109 9.84 -4.66 -13.39
C VAL A 109 9.63 -4.32 -14.86
N GLN A 110 9.59 -5.34 -15.73
CA GLN A 110 9.23 -5.10 -17.12
C GLN A 110 7.75 -4.73 -17.16
N ALA A 111 7.46 -3.47 -17.48
CA ALA A 111 6.12 -3.09 -17.89
C ALA A 111 5.82 -3.86 -19.18
N SER A 112 4.88 -4.80 -19.13
CA SER A 112 4.33 -5.42 -20.34
C SER A 112 3.71 -4.32 -21.22
N ASP A 113 4.00 -4.39 -22.51
CA ASP A 113 3.61 -3.46 -23.57
C ASP A 113 2.29 -2.72 -23.32
N GLY A 114 2.39 -1.52 -22.72
CA GLY A 114 1.45 -0.41 -22.89
C GLY A 114 0.00 -0.55 -22.44
N VAL A 115 -0.48 -1.71 -21.99
CA VAL A 115 -1.85 -1.85 -21.47
C VAL A 115 -1.81 -1.79 -19.96
N PHE A 116 -1.79 -0.57 -19.41
CA PHE A 116 -2.36 -0.36 -18.09
C PHE A 116 -3.83 -0.75 -18.23
N CYS A 117 -4.20 -1.96 -17.80
CA CYS A 117 -5.60 -2.38 -17.79
C CYS A 117 -6.35 -1.33 -17.00
N PRO A 118 -7.19 -0.48 -17.62
CA PRO A 118 -7.93 0.49 -16.86
C PRO A 118 -8.80 -0.33 -15.94
N ILE A 119 -8.70 -0.08 -14.63
CA ILE A 119 -9.67 -0.58 -13.67
C ILE A 119 -10.93 0.31 -13.81
N LEU A 120 -11.41 0.45 -15.06
CA LEU A 120 -12.72 0.96 -15.39
C LEU A 120 -13.68 -0.05 -14.81
N GLY A 121 -14.42 0.37 -13.78
CA GLY A 121 -15.50 -0.41 -13.22
C GLY A 121 -16.45 -0.82 -14.34
N THR A 122 -16.47 -2.11 -14.64
CA THR A 122 -17.61 -2.72 -15.29
C THR A 122 -18.73 -2.74 -14.26
N THR A 123 -19.55 -1.69 -14.29
CA THR A 123 -20.97 -1.82 -13.96
C THR A 123 -21.55 -2.74 -15.04
N LEU A 124 -21.90 -3.98 -14.66
CA LEU A 124 -22.98 -4.72 -15.33
C LEU A 124 -24.29 -4.36 -14.65
#